data_AF-A0A955QH75-F1
#
_entry.id   AF-A0A955QH75-F1
#
_cell.length_a   1.000
_cell.length_b   1.000
_cell.length_c   1.000
_cell.angle_alpha   90.00
_cell.angle_beta   90.00
_cell.angle_gamma   90.00
#
_symmetry.space_group_name_H-M   'P 1'
#
loop_
_entity.id
_entity.type
_entity.pdbx_description
1 polymer ?
#
loop_
_entity_poly.entity_id
_entity_poly.type
_entity_poly.pdbx_seq_one_letter_code
_entity_poly.pdbx_strand_id
1 'polypeptide(L)'
;MVRKIVAKLREKLKDASEIGYHITVVCLSAAIALSLPSAAKAFLIYWAMVEQEKAWVVALEISVAAFLIVAMTYIRRSRRDRQLAKMATEAGFVSFFPRRARLAEDGIRKLRETQGRGRTVMVIGSSGYDTLRDQVGDLSTVLDKCLGANIMLVNPFSQGASARIRAIADPMMSLEKYRQGVRQSIELLKRLQAVGKSVKLKLYADPPLLKLVILGDYLWLQHYHTDLDIQEMPEYVLRHNPNDHGLYTLCYQYFMQRWERTDIPEYDLETDELVYRDKNGTEVRRERFWPEDAHKNVEWVRGLSVLPSVPNRTMAHFPCEPALCQTATEVSKSQF
;
A
#
# COMPACT_ATOMS: atom_id res chain seq x y z
N MET A 1 -20.63 -33.20 13.49
CA MET A 1 -21.85 -32.95 14.31
C MET A 1 -22.00 -31.47 14.68
N VAL A 2 -20.96 -30.82 15.22
CA VAL A 2 -20.97 -29.41 15.67
C VAL A 2 -21.39 -28.40 14.58
N ARG A 3 -20.92 -28.54 13.33
CA ARG A 3 -21.32 -27.66 12.22
C ARG A 3 -22.82 -27.65 11.92
N LYS A 4 -23.50 -28.79 12.05
CA LYS A 4 -24.97 -28.88 11.86
C LYS A 4 -25.74 -28.20 12.99
N ILE A 5 -25.21 -28.23 14.21
CA ILE A 5 -25.80 -27.59 15.40
C ILE A 5 -25.65 -26.06 15.31
N VAL A 6 -24.48 -25.58 14.90
CA VAL A 6 -24.23 -24.14 14.68
C VAL A 6 -25.09 -23.58 13.55
N ALA A 7 -25.25 -24.33 12.46
CA ALA A 7 -26.14 -23.92 11.36
C ALA A 7 -27.61 -23.82 11.81
N LYS A 8 -28.12 -24.82 12.54
CA LYS A 8 -29.49 -24.79 13.11
C LYS A 8 -29.70 -23.66 14.13
N LEU A 9 -28.69 -23.36 14.94
CA LEU A 9 -28.75 -22.23 15.87
C LEU A 9 -28.78 -20.88 15.14
N ARG A 10 -27.98 -20.73 14.08
CA ARG A 10 -27.94 -19.51 13.27
C ARG A 10 -29.25 -19.28 12.51
N GLU A 11 -29.85 -20.35 12.01
CA GLU A 11 -31.16 -20.31 11.36
C GLU A 11 -32.25 -19.88 12.35
N LYS A 12 -32.32 -20.52 13.53
CA LYS A 12 -33.25 -20.12 14.61
C LYS A 12 -33.04 -18.69 15.11
N LEU A 13 -31.79 -18.21 15.17
CA LEU A 13 -31.49 -16.82 15.54
C LEU A 13 -31.97 -15.83 14.48
N LYS A 14 -31.91 -16.21 13.20
CA LYS A 14 -32.38 -15.40 12.09
C LYS A 14 -33.91 -15.33 12.10
N ASP A 15 -34.58 -16.47 12.27
CA ASP A 15 -36.04 -16.54 12.41
C ASP A 15 -36.54 -15.76 13.62
N ALA A 16 -35.85 -15.86 14.77
CA ALA A 16 -36.18 -15.08 15.97
C ALA A 16 -35.98 -13.57 15.77
N SER A 17 -34.98 -13.15 14.99
CA SER A 17 -34.75 -11.73 14.68
C SER A 17 -35.83 -11.16 13.76
N GLU A 18 -36.32 -11.97 12.82
CA GLU A 18 -37.41 -11.60 11.91
C GLU A 18 -38.75 -11.51 12.66
N ILE A 19 -39.03 -12.48 13.53
CA ILE A 19 -40.20 -12.46 14.44
C ILE A 19 -40.14 -11.26 15.39
N GLY A 20 -38.98 -10.97 15.99
CA GLY A 20 -38.80 -9.82 16.87
C GLY A 20 -39.02 -8.49 16.17
N TYR A 21 -38.56 -8.37 14.93
CA TYR A 21 -38.83 -7.19 14.08
C TYR A 21 -40.33 -7.01 13.86
N HIS A 22 -41.05 -8.06 13.49
CA HIS A 22 -42.49 -8.00 13.27
C HIS A 22 -43.27 -7.65 14.54
N ILE A 23 -42.93 -8.23 15.69
CA ILE A 23 -43.54 -7.88 16.98
C ILE A 23 -43.32 -6.40 17.30
N THR A 24 -42.10 -5.89 17.10
CA THR A 24 -41.77 -4.48 17.33
C THR A 24 -42.59 -3.57 16.42
N VAL A 25 -42.74 -3.92 15.14
CA VAL A 25 -43.57 -3.17 14.18
C VAL A 25 -45.05 -3.17 14.58
N VAL A 26 -45.59 -4.31 15.03
CA VAL A 26 -46.99 -4.42 15.48
C VAL A 26 -47.22 -3.60 16.75
N CYS A 27 -46.35 -3.71 17.75
CA CYS A 27 -46.42 -2.91 18.98
C CYS A 27 -46.31 -1.41 18.68
N LEU A 28 -45.41 -1.01 17.80
CA LEU A 28 -45.26 0.37 17.37
C LEU A 28 -46.51 0.87 16.63
N SER A 29 -47.08 0.05 15.75
CA SER A 29 -48.32 0.36 15.03
C SER A 29 -49.51 0.51 15.97
N ALA A 30 -49.66 -0.39 16.95
CA ALA A 30 -50.71 -0.31 17.97
C ALA A 30 -50.54 0.93 18.87
N ALA A 31 -49.30 1.25 19.26
CA ALA A 31 -49.02 2.47 20.02
C ALA A 31 -49.37 3.74 19.22
N ILE A 32 -49.03 3.78 17.92
CA ILE A 32 -49.43 4.87 17.02
C ILE A 32 -50.96 4.98 16.95
N ALA A 33 -51.65 3.85 16.71
CA ALA A 33 -53.11 3.78 16.62
C ALA A 33 -53.81 4.25 17.91
N LEU A 34 -53.29 3.89 19.08
CA LEU A 34 -53.82 4.33 20.38
C LEU A 34 -53.50 5.80 20.70
N SER A 35 -52.39 6.33 20.17
CA SER A 35 -51.99 7.73 20.38
C SER A 35 -52.74 8.72 19.46
N LEU A 36 -53.20 8.24 18.30
CA LEU A 36 -53.87 9.03 17.26
C LEU A 36 -55.09 9.83 17.76
N PRO A 37 -56.04 9.25 18.54
CA PRO A 37 -57.22 9.98 19.01
C PRO A 37 -56.87 11.14 19.95
N SER A 38 -55.92 10.92 20.86
CA SER A 38 -55.46 11.95 21.80
C SER A 38 -54.68 13.04 21.07
N ALA A 39 -53.82 12.65 20.13
CA ALA A 39 -53.09 13.59 19.27
C ALA A 39 -54.05 14.42 18.40
N ALA A 40 -55.11 13.82 17.85
CA ALA A 40 -56.11 14.52 17.05
C ALA A 40 -56.88 15.56 17.87
N LYS A 41 -57.27 15.24 19.10
CA LYS A 41 -57.91 16.21 20.01
C LYS A 41 -56.97 17.36 20.38
N ALA A 42 -55.73 17.05 20.74
CA ALA A 42 -54.72 18.07 21.03
C ALA A 42 -54.45 18.97 19.82
N PHE A 43 -54.39 18.38 18.62
CA PHE A 43 -54.22 19.11 17.36
C PHE A 43 -55.40 20.05 17.07
N LEU A 44 -56.65 19.61 17.27
CA LEU A 44 -57.84 20.45 17.07
C LEU A 44 -57.86 21.65 18.04
N ILE A 45 -57.50 21.44 19.30
CA ILE A 45 -57.40 22.52 20.29
C ILE A 45 -56.28 23.50 19.94
N TYR A 46 -55.13 22.99 19.50
CA TYR A 46 -54.01 23.81 19.03
C TYR A 46 -54.36 24.62 17.78
N TRP A 47 -55.03 23.98 16.81
CA TRP A 47 -55.47 24.61 15.57
C TRP A 47 -56.45 25.76 15.83
N ALA A 48 -57.40 25.56 16.74
CA ALA A 48 -58.34 26.60 17.15
C ALA A 48 -57.66 27.84 17.77
N MET A 49 -56.52 27.67 18.45
CA MET A 49 -55.72 28.79 18.95
C MET A 49 -54.91 29.49 17.85
N VAL A 50 -54.32 28.73 16.93
CA VAL A 50 -53.48 29.26 15.83
C VAL A 50 -54.31 30.01 14.79
N GLU A 51 -55.55 29.58 14.51
CA GLU A 51 -56.43 30.20 13.51
C GLU A 51 -56.90 31.61 13.90
N GLN A 52 -56.95 31.92 15.20
CA GLN A 52 -57.38 33.23 15.72
C GLN A 52 -56.43 34.36 15.32
N GLU A 53 -55.15 34.06 15.08
CA GLU A 53 -54.13 35.04 14.72
C GLU A 53 -53.46 34.69 13.38
N LYS A 54 -53.77 35.47 12.33
CA LYS A 54 -53.20 35.29 10.97
C LYS A 54 -51.67 35.18 10.94
N ALA A 55 -50.97 35.86 11.85
CA ALA A 55 -49.50 35.81 11.94
C ALA A 55 -48.96 34.42 12.33
N TRP A 56 -49.67 33.69 13.20
CA TRP A 56 -49.25 32.35 13.64
C TRP A 56 -49.44 31.30 12.55
N VAL A 57 -50.49 31.42 11.73
CA VAL A 57 -50.72 30.54 10.58
C VAL A 57 -49.56 30.65 9.59
N VAL A 58 -49.18 31.88 9.21
CA VAL A 58 -48.06 32.12 8.28
C VAL A 58 -46.74 31.64 8.87
N ALA A 59 -46.49 31.89 10.17
CA ALA A 59 -45.28 31.41 10.84
C ALA A 59 -45.21 29.88 10.90
N LEU A 60 -46.33 29.21 11.16
CA LEU A 60 -46.43 27.74 11.17
C LEU A 60 -46.17 27.17 9.78
N GLU A 61 -46.78 27.75 8.74
CA GLU A 61 -46.60 27.31 7.35
C GLU A 61 -45.13 27.41 6.91
N ILE A 62 -44.49 28.56 7.14
CA ILE A 62 -43.07 28.76 6.85
C ILE A 62 -42.21 27.76 7.63
N SER A 63 -42.51 27.53 8.90
CA SER A 63 -41.76 26.59 9.75
C SER A 63 -41.88 25.14 9.25
N VAL A 64 -43.10 24.72 8.89
CA VAL A 64 -43.37 23.39 8.33
C VAL A 64 -42.68 23.23 6.97
N ALA A 65 -42.76 24.24 6.10
CA ALA A 65 -42.08 24.23 4.81
C ALA A 65 -40.55 24.09 4.98
N ALA A 66 -39.94 24.88 5.87
CA ALA A 66 -38.52 24.78 6.17
C ALA A 66 -38.13 23.39 6.72
N PHE A 67 -38.92 22.84 7.65
CA PHE A 67 -38.70 21.51 8.19
C PHE A 67 -38.78 20.43 7.10
N LEU A 68 -39.79 20.48 6.23
CA LEU A 68 -39.96 19.53 5.13
C LEU A 68 -38.80 19.60 4.13
N ILE A 69 -38.30 20.81 3.82
CA ILE A 69 -37.13 20.99 2.96
C ILE A 69 -35.90 20.31 3.58
N VAL A 70 -35.65 20.54 4.87
CA VAL A 70 -34.51 19.93 5.58
C VAL A 70 -34.65 18.40 5.63
N ALA A 71 -35.82 17.89 6.03
CA ALA A 71 -36.10 16.47 6.15
C ALA A 71 -35.97 15.75 4.79
N MET A 72 -36.55 16.32 3.74
CA MET A 72 -36.49 15.73 2.40
C MET A 72 -35.07 15.75 1.84
N THR A 73 -34.32 16.84 2.09
CA THR A 73 -32.90 16.92 1.72
C THR A 73 -32.07 15.88 2.45
N TYR A 74 -32.32 15.68 3.75
CA TYR A 74 -31.66 14.67 4.57
C TYR A 74 -31.97 13.25 4.07
N ILE A 75 -33.24 12.92 3.81
CA ILE A 75 -33.64 11.60 3.30
C ILE A 75 -32.99 11.33 1.94
N ARG A 76 -33.03 12.31 1.03
CA ARG A 76 -32.42 12.18 -0.30
C ARG A 76 -30.91 11.94 -0.19
N ARG A 77 -30.22 12.72 0.65
CA ARG A 77 -28.79 12.56 0.90
C ARG A 77 -28.48 11.21 1.52
N SER A 78 -29.22 10.82 2.56
CA SER A 78 -29.05 9.53 3.24
C SER A 78 -29.23 8.34 2.29
N ARG A 79 -30.24 8.37 1.40
CA ARG A 79 -30.44 7.33 0.39
C ARG A 79 -29.26 7.26 -0.60
N ARG A 80 -28.79 8.41 -1.08
CA ARG A 80 -27.62 8.49 -1.98
C ARG A 80 -26.35 7.97 -1.30
N ASP A 81 -26.09 8.40 -0.06
CA ASP A 81 -24.93 7.99 0.71
C ASP A 81 -24.94 6.47 0.99
N ARG A 82 -26.12 5.91 1.31
CA ARG A 82 -26.29 4.45 1.45
C ARG A 82 -26.05 3.69 0.15
N GLN A 83 -26.51 4.22 -0.99
CA GLN A 83 -26.24 3.61 -2.30
C GLN A 83 -24.75 3.61 -2.62
N LEU A 84 -24.05 4.73 -2.39
CA LEU A 84 -22.61 4.83 -2.58
C LEU A 84 -21.84 3.90 -1.64
N ALA A 85 -22.22 3.84 -0.36
CA ALA A 85 -21.61 2.94 0.60
C ALA A 85 -21.80 1.46 0.23
N LYS A 86 -22.98 1.10 -0.30
CA LYS A 86 -23.26 -0.25 -0.79
C LYS A 86 -22.38 -0.59 -1.99
N MET A 87 -22.29 0.30 -2.99
CA MET A 87 -21.41 0.12 -4.15
C MET A 87 -19.94 -0.03 -3.73
N ALA A 88 -19.47 0.82 -2.81
CA ALA A 88 -18.12 0.75 -2.28
C ALA A 88 -17.85 -0.59 -1.58
N THR A 89 -18.79 -1.06 -0.76
CA THR A 89 -18.67 -2.34 -0.04
C THR A 89 -18.68 -3.53 -1.01
N GLU A 90 -19.53 -3.52 -2.02
CA GLU A 90 -19.60 -4.57 -3.06
C GLU A 90 -18.31 -4.62 -3.90
N ALA A 91 -17.74 -3.46 -4.23
CA ALA A 91 -16.42 -3.35 -4.86
C ALA A 91 -15.27 -3.76 -3.92
N GLY A 92 -15.51 -3.92 -2.62
CA GLY A 92 -14.54 -4.34 -1.62
C GLY A 92 -13.80 -3.19 -0.93
N PHE A 93 -14.19 -1.93 -1.14
CA PHE A 93 -13.56 -0.78 -0.46
C PHE A 93 -13.88 -0.78 1.04
N VAL A 94 -12.84 -0.72 1.85
CA VAL A 94 -12.93 -0.58 3.31
C VAL A 94 -12.55 0.82 3.76
N SER A 95 -11.44 1.34 3.24
CA SER A 95 -10.94 2.66 3.63
C SER A 95 -10.13 3.31 2.52
N PHE A 96 -10.11 4.64 2.56
CA PHE A 96 -9.37 5.52 1.67
C PHE A 96 -8.58 6.52 2.52
N PHE A 97 -7.29 6.65 2.25
CA PHE A 97 -6.41 7.57 2.95
C PHE A 97 -5.84 8.58 1.95
N PRO A 98 -6.37 9.83 1.90
CA PRO A 98 -5.96 10.83 0.92
C PRO A 98 -4.51 11.28 1.10
N ARG A 99 -4.05 11.34 2.36
CA ARG A 99 -2.67 11.51 2.80
C ARG A 99 -2.50 10.73 4.09
N ARG A 100 -1.29 10.30 4.44
CA ARG A 100 -0.96 9.58 5.69
C ARG A 100 -1.60 10.26 6.90
N ALA A 101 -2.78 9.82 7.29
CA ALA A 101 -3.52 10.40 8.40
C ALA A 101 -3.02 9.73 9.66
N ARG A 102 -2.08 10.38 10.37
CA ARG A 102 -1.47 9.88 11.63
C ARG A 102 -2.50 9.34 12.63
N LEU A 103 -3.71 9.90 12.65
CA LEU A 103 -4.79 9.49 13.55
C LEU A 103 -5.43 8.13 13.21
N ALA A 104 -5.26 7.62 11.99
CA ALA A 104 -5.75 6.30 11.56
C ALA A 104 -4.64 5.23 11.51
N GLU A 105 -3.36 5.62 11.65
CA GLU A 105 -2.21 4.74 11.47
C GLU A 105 -2.17 3.59 12.48
N ASP A 106 -2.54 3.82 13.74
CA ASP A 106 -2.51 2.78 14.78
C ASP A 106 -3.51 1.65 14.51
N GLY A 107 -4.72 1.99 14.07
CA GLY A 107 -5.75 1.03 13.70
C GLY A 107 -5.37 0.23 12.45
N ILE A 108 -4.78 0.90 11.46
CA ILE A 108 -4.28 0.26 10.23
C ILE A 108 -3.11 -0.67 10.54
N ARG A 109 -2.16 -0.25 11.40
CA ARG A 109 -1.04 -1.07 11.84
C ARG A 109 -1.53 -2.35 12.50
N LYS A 110 -2.46 -2.23 13.46
CA LYS A 110 -3.05 -3.38 14.14
C LYS A 110 -3.79 -4.31 13.15
N LEU A 111 -4.51 -3.75 12.18
CA LEU A 111 -5.20 -4.54 11.15
C LEU A 111 -4.20 -5.30 10.28
N ARG A 112 -3.15 -4.65 9.78
CA ARG A 112 -2.10 -5.29 8.96
C ARG A 112 -1.39 -6.40 9.72
N GLU A 113 -0.97 -6.15 10.96
CA GLU A 113 -0.34 -7.17 11.81
C GLU A 113 -1.25 -8.38 12.05
N THR A 114 -2.54 -8.13 12.32
CA THR A 114 -3.50 -9.20 12.56
C THR A 114 -3.73 -10.04 11.32
N GLN A 115 -3.80 -9.40 10.14
CA GLN A 115 -4.10 -10.07 8.88
C GLN A 115 -2.90 -10.78 8.25
N GLY A 116 -1.68 -10.28 8.46
CA GLY A 116 -0.44 -10.91 7.98
C GLY A 116 0.07 -12.05 8.86
N ARG A 117 -0.37 -12.14 10.12
CA ARG A 117 0.08 -13.17 11.06
C ARG A 117 -0.22 -14.58 10.56
N GLY A 118 0.81 -15.41 10.45
CA GLY A 118 0.68 -16.82 10.06
C GLY A 118 0.21 -17.05 8.62
N ARG A 119 0.27 -16.03 7.75
CA ARG A 119 -0.06 -16.13 6.32
C ARG A 119 1.14 -15.75 5.46
N THR A 120 1.09 -16.11 4.18
CA THR A 120 2.06 -15.65 3.18
C THR A 120 1.72 -14.23 2.75
N VAL A 121 2.67 -13.32 2.88
CA VAL A 121 2.55 -11.91 2.48
C VAL A 121 2.97 -11.77 1.02
N MET A 122 2.21 -11.01 0.23
CA MET A 122 2.54 -10.74 -1.17
C MET A 122 2.72 -9.25 -1.40
N VAL A 123 3.82 -8.83 -2.01
CA VAL A 123 4.15 -7.42 -2.21
C VAL A 123 4.65 -7.19 -3.63
N ILE A 124 4.15 -6.17 -4.31
CA ILE A 124 4.73 -5.62 -5.53
C ILE A 124 4.88 -4.11 -5.36
N GLY A 125 6.05 -3.57 -5.67
CA GLY A 125 6.32 -2.15 -5.48
C GLY A 125 7.59 -1.64 -6.16
N SER A 126 7.62 -0.33 -6.36
CA SER A 126 8.73 0.41 -6.96
C SER A 126 9.88 0.66 -5.99
N SER A 127 9.62 1.06 -4.75
CA SER A 127 10.68 1.41 -3.81
C SER A 127 11.01 0.22 -2.93
N GLY A 128 12.29 0.09 -2.58
CA GLY A 128 12.76 -0.90 -1.63
C GLY A 128 12.44 -0.46 -0.20
N TYR A 129 13.45 0.00 0.52
CA TYR A 129 13.43 0.06 1.99
C TYR A 129 12.31 0.93 2.54
N ASP A 130 12.00 2.05 1.89
CA ASP A 130 10.92 2.93 2.34
C ASP A 130 9.52 2.29 2.14
N THR A 131 9.34 1.41 1.15
CA THR A 131 8.10 0.61 1.01
C THR A 131 8.03 -0.49 2.07
N LEU A 132 9.15 -1.11 2.45
CA LEU A 132 9.19 -2.20 3.43
C LEU A 132 9.25 -1.75 4.89
N ARG A 133 9.74 -0.54 5.17
CA ARG A 133 9.89 0.02 6.52
C ARG A 133 8.89 1.12 6.80
N ASP A 134 8.67 2.01 5.84
CA ASP A 134 8.25 3.37 6.17
C ASP A 134 6.90 3.78 5.60
N GLN A 135 6.23 2.92 4.83
CA GLN A 135 5.04 3.36 4.11
C GLN A 135 3.71 3.11 4.78
N VAL A 136 3.50 2.09 5.64
CA VAL A 136 2.18 1.91 6.28
C VAL A 136 2.22 1.07 7.54
N GLY A 137 2.71 1.66 8.63
CA GLY A 137 3.17 0.85 9.75
C GLY A 137 4.35 -0.01 9.29
N ASP A 138 5.13 -0.47 10.25
CA ASP A 138 6.38 -1.15 9.94
C ASP A 138 6.06 -2.50 9.27
N LEU A 139 6.04 -2.58 7.92
CA LEU A 139 5.77 -3.83 7.20
C LEU A 139 6.80 -4.90 7.59
N SER A 140 7.99 -4.48 8.06
CA SER A 140 8.94 -5.38 8.72
C SER A 140 8.34 -6.11 9.92
N THR A 141 7.50 -5.48 10.75
CA THR A 141 6.79 -6.15 11.87
C THR A 141 5.75 -7.16 11.39
N VAL A 142 5.12 -6.91 10.24
CA VAL A 142 4.19 -7.87 9.64
C VAL A 142 4.97 -9.06 9.07
N LEU A 143 6.10 -8.79 8.40
CA LEU A 143 7.02 -9.80 7.90
C LEU A 143 7.63 -10.61 9.05
N ASP A 144 7.85 -10.02 10.22
CA ASP A 144 8.29 -10.72 11.42
C ASP A 144 7.28 -11.75 11.92
N LYS A 145 5.98 -11.55 11.69
CA LYS A 145 4.90 -12.43 12.14
C LYS A 145 4.30 -13.30 11.03
N CYS A 146 4.76 -13.15 9.79
CA CYS A 146 4.26 -13.90 8.64
C CYS A 146 4.87 -15.32 8.56
N LEU A 147 4.20 -16.20 7.81
CA LEU A 147 4.68 -17.56 7.52
C LEU A 147 5.67 -17.57 6.35
N GLY A 148 5.51 -16.65 5.41
CA GLY A 148 6.39 -16.50 4.25
C GLY A 148 6.08 -15.20 3.50
N ALA A 149 6.92 -14.87 2.52
CA ALA A 149 6.76 -13.65 1.75
C ALA A 149 7.15 -13.84 0.28
N ASN A 150 6.30 -13.37 -0.63
CA ASN A 150 6.54 -13.29 -2.07
C ASN A 150 6.63 -11.81 -2.45
N ILE A 151 7.84 -11.34 -2.74
CA ILE A 151 8.11 -9.91 -2.91
C ILE A 151 8.63 -9.65 -4.31
N MET A 152 8.05 -8.67 -4.99
CA MET A 152 8.49 -8.16 -6.28
C MET A 152 8.92 -6.71 -6.13
N LEU A 153 10.19 -6.44 -6.44
CA LEU A 153 10.73 -5.07 -6.44
C LEU A 153 11.20 -4.71 -7.84
N VAL A 154 11.15 -3.42 -8.16
CA VAL A 154 11.77 -2.92 -9.39
C VAL A 154 13.29 -3.10 -9.29
N ASN A 155 13.90 -3.57 -10.38
CA ASN A 155 15.34 -3.66 -10.51
C ASN A 155 15.96 -2.24 -10.52
N PRO A 156 16.78 -1.85 -9.54
CA PRO A 156 17.41 -0.53 -9.47
C PRO A 156 18.43 -0.20 -10.56
N PHE A 157 18.82 -1.16 -11.37
CA PHE A 157 19.67 -0.95 -12.54
C PHE A 157 18.88 -0.87 -13.85
N SER A 158 17.55 -1.02 -13.79
CA SER A 158 16.70 -0.92 -14.97
C SER A 158 16.56 0.52 -15.48
N GLN A 159 16.26 0.64 -16.78
CA GLN A 159 15.89 1.91 -17.40
C GLN A 159 14.60 2.48 -16.78
N GLY A 160 13.63 1.62 -16.43
CA GLY A 160 12.38 2.03 -15.79
C GLY A 160 12.59 2.70 -14.43
N ALA A 161 13.46 2.14 -13.58
CA ALA A 161 13.84 2.75 -12.32
C ALA A 161 14.50 4.13 -12.52
N SER A 162 15.47 4.20 -13.44
CA SER A 162 16.22 5.42 -13.72
C SER A 162 15.34 6.54 -14.29
N ALA A 163 14.43 6.21 -15.21
CA ALA A 163 13.48 7.14 -15.79
C ALA A 163 12.54 7.73 -14.74
N ARG A 164 12.04 6.88 -13.82
CA ARG A 164 11.14 7.31 -12.74
C ARG A 164 11.80 8.29 -11.77
N ILE A 165 13.01 7.98 -11.31
CA ILE A 165 13.73 8.84 -10.35
C ILE A 165 14.01 10.22 -10.96
N ARG A 166 14.33 10.28 -12.26
CA ARG A 166 14.48 11.54 -12.99
C ARG A 166 13.16 12.31 -13.12
N ALA A 167 12.04 11.62 -13.35
CA ALA A 167 10.73 12.24 -13.55
C ALA A 167 10.15 12.85 -12.25
N ILE A 168 10.34 12.19 -11.10
CA ILE A 168 9.88 12.70 -9.79
C ILE A 168 10.57 14.05 -9.46
N ALA A 169 11.82 14.24 -9.93
CA ALA A 169 12.61 15.46 -9.74
C ALA A 169 12.71 15.95 -8.27
N ASP A 170 12.56 15.04 -7.30
CA ASP A 170 12.68 15.34 -5.87
C ASP A 170 14.17 15.50 -5.51
N PRO A 171 14.59 16.67 -4.97
CA PRO A 171 15.97 16.89 -4.51
C PRO A 171 16.46 15.87 -3.48
N MET A 172 15.55 15.23 -2.75
CA MET A 172 15.89 14.24 -1.71
C MET A 172 16.02 12.82 -2.25
N MET A 173 15.55 12.52 -3.46
CA MET A 173 15.57 11.18 -4.05
C MET A 173 16.62 11.07 -5.16
N SER A 174 17.74 10.41 -4.86
CA SER A 174 18.78 10.09 -5.86
C SER A 174 18.74 8.61 -6.26
N LEU A 175 19.30 8.29 -7.43
CA LEU A 175 19.44 6.90 -7.89
C LEU A 175 20.25 6.05 -6.91
N GLU A 176 21.25 6.64 -6.26
CA GLU A 176 22.07 5.99 -5.25
C GLU A 176 21.29 5.69 -3.97
N LYS A 177 20.54 6.66 -3.44
CA LYS A 177 19.64 6.44 -2.29
C LYS A 177 18.62 5.35 -2.57
N TYR A 178 18.06 5.35 -3.78
CA TYR A 178 17.13 4.31 -4.20
C TYR A 178 17.78 2.92 -4.24
N ARG A 179 18.98 2.80 -4.82
CA ARG A 179 19.77 1.55 -4.81
C ARG A 179 20.06 1.08 -3.39
N GLN A 180 20.45 2.00 -2.50
CA GLN A 180 20.67 1.71 -1.09
C GLN A 180 19.39 1.20 -0.42
N GLY A 181 18.24 1.80 -0.72
CA GLY A 181 16.94 1.32 -0.23
C GLY A 181 16.62 -0.09 -0.74
N VAL A 182 16.91 -0.42 -2.00
CA VAL A 182 16.74 -1.80 -2.48
C VAL A 182 17.71 -2.76 -1.76
N ARG A 183 18.95 -2.36 -1.51
CA ARG A 183 19.93 -3.17 -0.78
C ARG A 183 19.48 -3.45 0.66
N GLN A 184 19.02 -2.43 1.39
CA GLN A 184 18.52 -2.59 2.75
C GLN A 184 17.25 -3.47 2.81
N SER A 185 16.43 -3.44 1.76
CA SER A 185 15.28 -4.36 1.63
C SER A 185 15.74 -5.81 1.52
N ILE A 186 16.67 -6.09 0.62
CA ILE A 186 17.23 -7.42 0.44
C ILE A 186 17.86 -7.93 1.74
N GLU A 187 18.59 -7.07 2.46
CA GLU A 187 19.15 -7.42 3.77
C GLU A 187 18.08 -7.78 4.82
N LEU A 188 16.94 -7.09 4.84
CA LEU A 188 15.81 -7.49 5.69
C LEU A 188 15.27 -8.87 5.28
N LEU A 189 15.14 -9.13 3.97
CA LEU A 189 14.64 -10.41 3.46
C LEU A 189 15.59 -11.57 3.77
N LYS A 190 16.90 -11.35 3.66
CA LYS A 190 17.92 -12.32 4.07
C LYS A 190 17.79 -12.69 5.55
N ARG A 191 17.61 -11.71 6.43
CA ARG A 191 17.40 -11.96 7.87
C ARG A 191 16.16 -12.82 8.10
N LEU A 192 15.06 -12.53 7.40
CA LEU A 192 13.83 -13.30 7.51
C LEU A 192 14.01 -14.75 7.02
N GLN A 193 14.74 -14.95 5.92
CA GLN A 193 15.08 -16.28 5.41
C GLN A 193 15.98 -17.05 6.39
N ALA A 194 16.97 -16.38 7.00
CA ALA A 194 17.86 -16.99 8.00
C ALA A 194 17.12 -17.47 9.26
N VAL A 195 15.98 -16.86 9.59
CA VAL A 195 15.08 -17.31 10.68
C VAL A 195 14.16 -18.46 10.23
N GLY A 196 14.32 -18.97 9.00
CA GLY A 196 13.61 -20.13 8.47
C GLY A 196 12.29 -19.82 7.77
N LYS A 197 12.02 -18.55 7.43
CA LYS A 197 10.81 -18.18 6.69
C LYS A 197 10.97 -18.45 5.19
N SER A 198 9.89 -18.88 4.55
CA SER A 198 9.85 -19.03 3.09
C SER A 198 9.74 -17.65 2.43
N VAL A 199 10.88 -17.03 2.12
CA VAL A 199 10.96 -15.72 1.46
C VAL A 199 11.46 -15.90 0.03
N LYS A 200 10.74 -15.31 -0.92
CA LYS A 200 11.10 -15.28 -2.34
C LYS A 200 11.08 -13.83 -2.83
N LEU A 201 12.09 -13.46 -3.61
CA LEU A 201 12.23 -12.15 -4.22
C LEU A 201 12.33 -12.27 -5.74
N LYS A 202 11.60 -11.44 -6.47
CA LYS A 202 11.74 -11.24 -7.91
C LYS A 202 12.05 -9.77 -8.22
N LEU A 203 12.95 -9.53 -9.17
CA LEU A 203 13.32 -8.19 -9.61
C LEU A 203 12.86 -7.94 -11.05
N TYR A 204 11.88 -7.04 -11.23
CA TYR A 204 11.32 -6.73 -12.56
C TYR A 204 11.86 -5.40 -13.11
N ALA A 205 11.96 -5.30 -14.44
CA ALA A 205 12.52 -4.12 -15.10
C ALA A 205 11.48 -3.07 -15.53
N ASP A 206 10.23 -3.50 -15.73
CA ASP A 206 9.18 -2.62 -16.24
C ASP A 206 8.80 -1.50 -15.25
N PRO A 207 8.34 -0.33 -15.74
CA PRO A 207 7.77 0.70 -14.89
C PRO A 207 6.59 0.16 -14.07
N PRO A 208 6.59 0.36 -12.74
CA PRO A 208 5.51 -0.09 -11.89
C PRO A 208 4.29 0.82 -12.05
N LEU A 209 3.13 0.23 -12.34
CA LEU A 209 1.86 0.96 -12.39
C LEU A 209 1.18 1.02 -11.02
N LEU A 210 1.28 -0.09 -10.29
CA LEU A 210 0.61 -0.30 -9.00
C LEU A 210 1.62 -0.76 -7.96
N LYS A 211 1.39 -0.32 -6.73
CA LYS A 211 1.94 -0.91 -5.53
C LYS A 211 0.83 -1.69 -4.83
N LEU A 212 1.09 -2.97 -4.57
CA LEU A 212 0.15 -3.84 -3.85
C LEU A 212 0.83 -4.46 -2.64
N VAL A 213 0.12 -4.50 -1.53
CA VAL A 213 0.48 -5.28 -0.34
C VAL A 213 -0.72 -6.13 0.04
N ILE A 214 -0.62 -7.44 -0.15
CA ILE A 214 -1.69 -8.41 0.10
C ILE A 214 -1.38 -9.16 1.38
N LEU A 215 -2.28 -9.06 2.36
CA LEU A 215 -2.19 -9.68 3.68
C LEU A 215 -3.47 -10.48 3.92
N GLY A 216 -3.50 -11.73 3.48
CA GLY A 216 -4.71 -12.57 3.55
C GLY A 216 -5.89 -11.88 2.87
N ASP A 217 -6.97 -11.66 3.61
CA ASP A 217 -8.24 -11.15 3.07
C ASP A 217 -8.25 -9.63 2.84
N TYR A 218 -7.12 -8.95 3.04
CA TYR A 218 -6.98 -7.51 2.86
C TYR A 218 -5.84 -7.18 1.91
N LEU A 219 -6.05 -6.17 1.08
CA LEU A 219 -5.10 -5.67 0.11
C LEU A 219 -5.02 -4.16 0.23
N TRP A 220 -3.80 -3.65 0.22
CA TRP A 220 -3.53 -2.23 0.12
C TRP A 220 -2.99 -1.91 -1.26
N LEU A 221 -3.59 -0.89 -1.86
CA LEU A 221 -3.39 -0.47 -3.23
C LEU A 221 -2.97 1.00 -3.23
N GLN A 222 -1.86 1.28 -3.87
CA GLN A 222 -1.47 2.62 -4.29
C GLN A 222 -1.13 2.58 -5.78
N HIS A 223 -1.39 3.65 -6.50
CA HIS A 223 -0.98 3.76 -7.91
C HIS A 223 0.20 4.72 -8.01
N TYR A 224 1.09 4.42 -8.95
CA TYR A 224 2.23 5.27 -9.25
C TYR A 224 1.82 6.36 -10.23
N HIS A 225 1.99 7.62 -9.84
CA HIS A 225 1.93 8.75 -10.76
C HIS A 225 3.31 8.96 -11.41
N THR A 226 3.34 9.59 -12.60
CA THR A 226 4.57 9.88 -13.35
C THR A 226 5.48 10.84 -12.61
N ASP A 227 4.90 11.90 -12.07
CA ASP A 227 5.64 13.06 -11.55
C ASP A 227 5.48 13.28 -10.04
N LEU A 228 4.77 12.38 -9.35
CA LEU A 228 4.58 12.45 -7.90
C LEU A 228 5.24 11.27 -7.20
N ASP A 229 5.79 11.55 -6.03
CA ASP A 229 6.20 10.51 -5.09
C ASP A 229 4.97 9.71 -4.65
N ILE A 230 5.12 8.39 -4.52
CA ILE A 230 4.08 7.51 -4.00
C ILE A 230 3.62 7.89 -2.59
N GLN A 231 4.46 8.61 -1.83
CA GLN A 231 4.09 9.14 -0.52
C GLN A 231 2.95 10.15 -0.55
N GLU A 232 2.83 10.88 -1.66
CA GLU A 232 1.74 11.83 -1.89
C GLU A 232 0.50 11.15 -2.48
N MET A 233 0.63 9.88 -2.90
CA MET A 233 -0.46 9.14 -3.54
C MET A 233 -1.38 8.52 -2.49
N PRO A 234 -2.71 8.60 -2.71
CA PRO A 234 -3.67 8.02 -1.77
C PRO A 234 -3.52 6.51 -1.69
N GLU A 235 -3.76 5.98 -0.50
CA GLU A 235 -3.82 4.54 -0.25
C GLU A 235 -5.26 4.06 -0.14
N TYR A 236 -5.57 2.98 -0.87
CA TYR A 236 -6.86 2.32 -0.89
C TYR A 236 -6.75 0.96 -0.21
N VAL A 237 -7.73 0.64 0.63
CA VAL A 237 -7.82 -0.67 1.30
C VAL A 237 -8.99 -1.43 0.75
N LEU A 238 -8.70 -2.59 0.20
CA LEU A 238 -9.65 -3.52 -0.37
C LEU A 238 -9.72 -4.76 0.51
N ARG A 239 -10.92 -5.28 0.69
CA ARG A 239 -11.17 -6.56 1.36
C ARG A 239 -11.67 -7.58 0.35
N HIS A 240 -11.21 -8.81 0.51
CA HIS A 240 -11.73 -9.95 -0.24
C HIS A 240 -13.23 -10.10 0.02
N ASN A 241 -13.99 -10.16 -1.07
CA ASN A 241 -15.42 -10.41 -1.06
C ASN A 241 -15.63 -11.89 -1.43
N PRO A 242 -16.35 -12.68 -0.62
CA PRO A 242 -16.52 -14.13 -0.86
C PRO A 242 -17.25 -14.46 -2.17
N ASN A 243 -17.88 -13.48 -2.81
CA ASN A 243 -18.52 -13.65 -4.11
C ASN A 243 -17.58 -13.30 -5.30
N ASP A 244 -16.29 -13.07 -5.04
CA ASP A 244 -15.19 -12.86 -5.99
C ASP A 244 -15.33 -11.76 -7.06
N HIS A 245 -16.35 -10.90 -6.97
CA HIS A 245 -16.57 -9.78 -7.90
C HIS A 245 -15.99 -8.43 -7.43
N GLY A 246 -15.17 -8.42 -6.36
CA GLY A 246 -14.56 -7.21 -5.82
C GLY A 246 -13.24 -6.85 -6.50
N LEU A 247 -12.81 -5.60 -6.36
CA LEU A 247 -11.51 -5.11 -6.86
C LEU A 247 -10.32 -5.83 -6.22
N TYR A 248 -10.50 -6.42 -5.03
CA TYR A 248 -9.50 -7.28 -4.41
C TYR A 248 -9.09 -8.41 -5.36
N THR A 249 -10.08 -9.13 -5.93
CA THR A 249 -9.82 -10.31 -6.76
C THR A 249 -9.07 -9.93 -8.03
N LEU A 250 -9.44 -8.80 -8.64
CA LEU A 250 -8.73 -8.23 -9.79
C LEU A 250 -7.25 -7.93 -9.45
N CYS A 251 -7.00 -7.23 -8.35
CA CYS A 251 -5.63 -6.86 -7.94
C CYS A 251 -4.80 -8.10 -7.54
N TYR A 252 -5.44 -9.08 -6.89
CA TYR A 252 -4.82 -10.36 -6.55
C TYR A 252 -4.42 -11.13 -7.80
N GLN A 253 -5.32 -11.26 -8.78
CA GLN A 253 -5.03 -11.91 -10.05
C GLN A 253 -3.91 -11.20 -10.81
N TYR A 254 -3.89 -9.87 -10.81
CA TYR A 254 -2.79 -9.10 -11.38
C TYR A 254 -1.44 -9.44 -10.72
N PHE A 255 -1.39 -9.53 -9.39
CA PHE A 255 -0.18 -9.95 -8.69
C PHE A 255 0.24 -11.36 -9.11
N MET A 256 -0.70 -12.33 -9.07
CA MET A 256 -0.41 -13.73 -9.39
C MET A 256 0.11 -13.91 -10.83
N GLN A 257 -0.52 -13.24 -11.80
CA GLN A 257 -0.06 -13.27 -13.19
C GLN A 257 1.37 -12.75 -13.34
N ARG A 258 1.73 -11.68 -12.63
CA ARG A 258 3.12 -11.17 -12.66
C ARG A 258 4.08 -12.03 -11.84
N TRP A 259 3.60 -12.67 -10.79
CA TRP A 259 4.43 -13.55 -9.97
C TRP A 259 4.80 -14.84 -10.71
N GLU A 260 3.88 -15.40 -11.48
CA GLU A 260 4.06 -16.65 -12.24
C GLU A 260 4.90 -16.47 -13.51
N ARG A 261 5.10 -15.23 -13.95
CA ARG A 261 5.96 -14.89 -15.09
C ARG A 261 7.41 -15.35 -14.88
N THR A 262 7.89 -16.18 -15.80
CA THR A 262 9.26 -16.73 -15.80
C THR A 262 10.28 -15.78 -16.39
N ASP A 263 9.84 -14.78 -17.17
CA ASP A 263 10.69 -13.73 -17.72
C ASP A 263 11.20 -12.75 -16.66
N ILE A 264 10.61 -12.75 -15.47
CA ILE A 264 11.08 -11.96 -14.33
C ILE A 264 12.03 -12.83 -13.49
N PRO A 265 13.33 -12.47 -13.39
CA PRO A 265 14.31 -13.26 -12.67
C PRO A 265 14.03 -13.29 -11.15
N GLU A 266 14.30 -14.43 -10.55
CA GLU A 266 14.30 -14.61 -9.10
C GLU A 266 15.65 -14.16 -8.53
N TYR A 267 15.63 -13.47 -7.40
CA TYR A 267 16.83 -13.10 -6.68
C TYR A 267 17.12 -14.18 -5.63
N ASP A 268 18.29 -14.80 -5.76
CA ASP A 268 18.82 -15.73 -4.79
C ASP A 268 19.39 -14.95 -3.60
N LEU A 269 18.67 -15.00 -2.47
CA LEU A 269 19.02 -14.29 -1.24
C LEU A 269 20.29 -14.83 -0.59
N GLU A 270 20.72 -16.06 -0.91
CA GLU A 270 21.93 -16.66 -0.33
C GLU A 270 23.19 -16.25 -1.10
N THR A 271 23.12 -16.24 -2.44
CA THR A 271 24.28 -16.00 -3.31
C THR A 271 24.37 -14.59 -3.88
N ASP A 272 23.34 -13.75 -3.69
CA ASP A 272 23.23 -12.40 -4.26
C ASP A 272 23.24 -12.39 -5.80
N GLU A 273 22.59 -13.38 -6.41
CA GLU A 273 22.52 -13.58 -7.85
C GLU A 273 21.09 -13.53 -8.38
N LEU A 274 20.94 -13.11 -9.63
CA LEU A 274 19.71 -13.23 -10.40
C LEU A 274 19.69 -14.57 -11.14
N VAL A 275 18.63 -15.33 -10.90
CA VAL A 275 18.37 -16.63 -11.51
C VAL A 275 17.27 -16.47 -12.55
N TYR A 276 17.64 -16.76 -13.80
CA TYR A 276 16.72 -16.75 -14.94
C TYR A 276 16.28 -18.18 -15.23
N ARG A 277 14.97 -18.38 -15.35
CA ARG A 277 14.37 -19.68 -15.63
C ARG A 277 13.61 -19.67 -16.95
N ASP A 278 13.61 -20.82 -17.62
CA ASP A 278 12.76 -21.01 -18.81
C ASP A 278 11.29 -21.23 -18.43
N LYS A 279 10.44 -21.43 -19.44
CA LYS A 279 9.00 -21.70 -19.25
C LYS A 279 8.73 -23.03 -18.52
N ASN A 280 9.71 -23.94 -18.48
CA ASN A 280 9.62 -25.23 -17.81
C ASN A 280 10.12 -25.14 -16.36
N GLY A 281 10.59 -23.97 -15.91
CA GLY A 281 11.15 -23.76 -14.57
C GLY A 281 12.62 -24.19 -14.43
N THR A 282 13.29 -24.54 -15.53
CA THR A 282 14.70 -24.93 -15.53
C THR A 282 15.58 -23.68 -15.50
N GLU A 283 16.64 -23.70 -14.68
CA GLU A 283 17.62 -22.61 -14.63
C GLU A 283 18.39 -22.53 -15.96
N VAL A 284 18.34 -21.37 -16.61
CA VAL A 284 19.02 -21.12 -17.89
C VAL A 284 20.28 -20.30 -17.68
N ARG A 285 20.23 -19.35 -16.74
CA ARG A 285 21.30 -18.38 -16.54
C ARG A 285 21.28 -17.87 -15.11
N ARG A 286 22.47 -17.59 -14.58
CA ARG A 286 22.69 -16.98 -13.27
C ARG A 286 23.70 -15.85 -13.41
N GLU A 287 23.38 -14.69 -12.85
CA GLU A 287 24.21 -13.48 -12.98
C GLU A 287 24.34 -12.79 -11.62
N ARG A 288 25.54 -12.31 -11.29
CA ARG A 288 25.75 -11.55 -10.07
C ARG A 288 25.01 -10.21 -10.15
N PHE A 289 24.21 -9.91 -9.13
CA PHE A 289 23.32 -8.76 -9.20
C PHE A 289 24.02 -7.42 -8.91
N TRP A 290 24.94 -7.40 -7.94
CA TRP A 290 25.63 -6.18 -7.53
C TRP A 290 26.96 -6.02 -8.27
N PRO A 291 27.09 -5.01 -9.17
CA PRO A 291 28.29 -4.83 -9.98
C PRO A 291 29.52 -4.42 -9.16
N GLU A 292 29.33 -3.72 -8.03
CA GLU A 292 30.41 -3.25 -7.15
C GLU A 292 31.14 -4.39 -6.44
N ASP A 293 30.46 -5.50 -6.18
CA ASP A 293 31.05 -6.64 -5.47
C ASP A 293 31.92 -7.52 -6.39
N ALA A 294 31.88 -7.28 -7.70
CA ALA A 294 32.76 -7.93 -8.68
C ALA A 294 34.22 -7.45 -8.59
N HIS A 295 34.45 -6.19 -8.20
CA HIS A 295 35.81 -5.62 -8.11
C HIS A 295 36.60 -6.08 -6.88
N LYS A 296 35.92 -6.39 -5.77
CA LYS A 296 36.57 -6.88 -4.53
C LYS A 296 37.26 -8.24 -4.70
N ASN A 297 36.77 -9.09 -5.60
CA ASN A 297 37.37 -10.40 -5.88
C ASN A 297 38.63 -10.30 -6.77
N VAL A 298 38.79 -9.23 -7.53
CA VAL A 298 39.98 -9.03 -8.38
C VAL A 298 41.14 -8.42 -7.58
N GLU A 299 40.85 -7.58 -6.59
CA GLU A 299 41.86 -7.00 -5.71
C GLU A 299 42.44 -8.01 -4.71
N TRP A 300 41.63 -8.95 -4.20
CA TRP A 300 42.11 -10.01 -3.31
C TRP A 300 43.07 -11.00 -4.02
N VAL A 301 42.87 -11.26 -5.32
CA VAL A 301 43.78 -12.10 -6.11
C VAL A 301 45.10 -11.37 -6.45
N ARG A 302 45.09 -10.04 -6.57
CA ARG A 302 46.33 -9.25 -6.72
C ARG A 302 47.08 -9.06 -5.39
N GLY A 303 46.40 -9.06 -4.26
CA GLY A 303 47.00 -8.87 -2.93
C GLY A 303 47.84 -10.06 -2.42
N LEU A 304 47.73 -11.24 -3.03
CA LEU A 304 48.50 -12.44 -2.64
C LEU A 304 49.83 -12.61 -3.38
N SER A 305 50.20 -11.69 -4.29
CA SER A 305 51.39 -11.81 -5.14
C SER A 305 52.43 -10.72 -4.90
N VAL A 306 52.79 -10.39 -3.65
CA VAL A 306 54.03 -9.63 -3.38
C VAL A 306 54.67 -10.08 -2.07
N LEU A 307 55.69 -10.94 -2.16
CA LEU A 307 56.71 -11.08 -1.12
C LEU A 307 57.70 -9.90 -1.25
N PRO A 308 58.23 -9.35 -0.15
CA PRO A 308 59.16 -8.23 -0.22
C PRO A 308 60.59 -8.72 -0.48
N SER A 309 61.22 -8.27 -1.56
CA SER A 309 62.67 -8.35 -1.75
C SER A 309 63.36 -7.12 -1.18
N VAL A 310 64.35 -7.39 -0.32
CA VAL A 310 65.24 -6.48 0.43
C VAL A 310 66.03 -5.53 -0.49
N PRO A 311 66.44 -4.31 -0.03
CA PRO A 311 66.96 -3.25 -0.89
C PRO A 311 68.48 -3.32 -1.04
N ASN A 312 69.00 -2.74 -2.13
CA ASN A 312 70.42 -2.39 -2.19
C ASN A 312 70.66 -1.00 -2.79
N ARG A 313 71.56 -0.28 -2.11
CA ARG A 313 72.06 1.07 -2.37
C ARG A 313 73.08 1.04 -3.52
N THR A 314 73.23 2.14 -4.28
CA THR A 314 74.45 3.00 -4.35
C THR A 314 74.29 4.09 -5.44
N MET A 315 74.84 5.28 -5.14
CA MET A 315 74.78 6.55 -5.86
C MET A 315 75.50 6.57 -7.22
N ALA A 316 75.16 7.51 -8.12
CA ALA A 316 75.92 8.76 -8.31
C ALA A 316 75.54 9.59 -9.57
N HIS A 317 75.66 10.92 -9.40
CA HIS A 317 75.96 11.99 -10.37
C HIS A 317 74.90 12.60 -11.33
N PHE A 318 74.53 13.84 -10.97
CA PHE A 318 74.12 15.03 -11.76
C PHE A 318 75.27 15.54 -12.69
N PRO A 319 75.05 16.42 -13.72
CA PRO A 319 74.44 17.76 -13.51
C PRO A 319 73.76 18.54 -14.67
N CYS A 320 73.18 19.68 -14.27
CA CYS A 320 72.92 20.97 -14.96
C CYS A 320 71.66 21.19 -15.86
N GLU A 321 70.66 21.86 -15.24
CA GLU A 321 69.96 23.13 -15.58
C GLU A 321 70.25 23.92 -16.89
N PRO A 322 69.47 24.98 -17.25
CA PRO A 322 68.15 25.45 -16.75
C PRO A 322 67.17 25.91 -17.88
N ALA A 323 65.93 26.29 -17.51
CA ALA A 323 65.36 27.65 -17.75
C ALA A 323 63.85 27.73 -18.10
N LEU A 324 63.20 28.62 -17.35
CA LEU A 324 62.16 29.61 -17.71
C LEU A 324 60.65 29.28 -17.72
N CYS A 325 60.00 29.87 -16.69
CA CYS A 325 58.89 30.84 -16.73
C CYS A 325 57.42 30.43 -16.92
N GLN A 326 56.70 30.54 -15.79
CA GLN A 326 55.67 31.56 -15.46
C GLN A 326 54.29 31.58 -16.19
N THR A 327 53.28 31.19 -15.39
CA THR A 327 52.05 31.90 -14.96
C THR A 327 50.95 32.36 -15.94
N ALA A 328 49.71 32.18 -15.42
CA ALA A 328 48.43 32.87 -15.68
C ALA A 328 47.67 32.39 -16.96
N THR A 329 46.33 32.28 -17.00
CA THR A 329 45.28 33.05 -16.31
C THR A 329 43.95 32.28 -16.32
N GLU A 330 43.16 32.45 -15.26
CA GLU A 330 41.71 32.22 -15.22
C GLU A 330 40.91 33.17 -16.14
N VAL A 331 39.64 32.82 -16.33
CA VAL A 331 38.43 33.68 -16.35
C VAL A 331 37.52 33.44 -17.57
N SER A 332 36.48 32.64 -17.30
CA SER A 332 35.05 32.89 -17.53
C SER A 332 34.65 33.96 -18.55
N LYS A 333 33.86 33.56 -19.56
CA LYS A 333 32.77 34.39 -20.07
C LYS A 333 31.53 33.55 -20.42
N SER A 334 30.43 34.03 -19.88
CA SER A 334 29.04 33.74 -20.18
C SER A 334 28.66 34.07 -21.63
N GLN A 335 27.60 33.41 -22.12
CA GLN A 335 26.48 33.92 -22.95
C GLN A 335 25.96 32.81 -23.89
N PHE A 336 24.81 32.21 -23.58
CA PHE A 336 23.48 32.49 -24.15
C PHE A 336 22.42 31.53 -23.58
#